data_AF-A0A8S2QRB9-F1
#
_entry.id   AF-A0A8S2QRB9-F1
#
_cell.length_a   1.000
_cell.length_b   1.000
_cell.length_c   1.000
_cell.angle_alpha   90.00
_cell.angle_beta   90.00
_cell.angle_gamma   90.00
#
_symmetry.space_group_name_H-M   'P 1'
#
loop_
_entity.id
_entity.type
_entity.pdbx_description
1 polymer ?
#
loop_
_entity_poly.entity_id
_entity_poly.type
_entity_poly.pdbx_seq_one_letter_code
_entity_poly.pdbx_strand_id
1 'polypeptide(L)'
;MATGISSNRCSICEKNAAMCNCIGCKAFFCIKHFNEHRQQLSMQFDHDVVKAHDELLEYINQMKQLNNSPSDLFSTIDQWEISTIEIAKRTADRARDQLTQLLNNEKETLQKQFDSLTQEIRSRRAEDEFAENDLRQFRAKINKLQQSFKQLARPNNINVIASQIGQVDWNRLISVEKQQETSKY
;
A
#
# COMPACT_ATOMS: atom_id res chain seq x y z
N MET A 1 19.56 -3.12 87.18
CA MET A 1 20.16 -1.82 86.80
C MET A 1 20.73 -2.00 85.40
N ALA A 2 20.45 -1.25 84.34
CA ALA A 2 19.77 0.03 84.15
C ALA A 2 19.10 0.03 82.75
N THR A 3 17.91 0.61 82.64
CA THR A 3 17.22 0.89 81.37
C THR A 3 17.88 2.09 80.69
N GLY A 4 18.59 1.85 79.59
CA GLY A 4 19.08 2.92 78.71
C GLY A 4 17.90 3.50 77.94
N ILE A 5 17.36 4.63 78.40
CA ILE A 5 16.41 5.43 77.62
C ILE A 5 17.23 6.10 76.51
N SER A 6 17.29 5.47 75.35
CA SER A 6 17.75 6.15 74.13
C SER A 6 16.73 7.25 73.85
N SER A 7 17.08 8.48 74.23
CA SER A 7 16.33 9.68 73.93
C SER A 7 16.17 9.76 72.41
N ASN A 8 15.05 9.29 71.86
CA ASN A 8 14.72 9.50 70.46
C ASN A 8 14.56 11.01 70.30
N ARG A 9 15.58 11.67 69.75
CA ARG A 9 15.59 13.10 69.48
C ARG A 9 15.11 13.33 68.05
N CYS A 10 14.54 14.49 67.80
CA CYS A 10 14.18 14.90 66.44
C CYS A 10 15.42 14.91 65.53
N SER A 11 15.34 14.24 64.39
CA SER A 11 16.44 14.09 63.42
C SER A 11 16.81 15.41 62.71
N ILE A 12 15.98 16.45 62.83
CA ILE A 12 16.23 17.78 62.23
C ILE A 12 16.77 18.77 63.26
N CYS A 13 16.17 18.86 64.45
CA CYS A 13 16.53 19.91 65.42
C CYS A 13 17.25 19.42 66.67
N GLU A 14 17.29 18.10 66.91
CA GLU A 14 17.97 17.40 68.03
C GLU A 14 17.63 17.86 69.46
N LYS A 15 16.78 18.89 69.62
CA LYS A 15 16.45 19.53 70.88
C LYS A 15 15.20 18.95 71.54
N ASN A 16 14.23 18.54 70.73
CA ASN A 16 12.94 18.05 71.20
C ASN A 16 12.91 16.52 71.20
N ALA A 17 12.24 15.93 72.19
CA ALA A 17 11.88 14.52 72.16
C ALA A 17 11.06 14.25 70.88
N ALA A 18 11.48 13.25 70.11
CA ALA A 18 10.76 12.79 68.95
C ALA A 18 9.47 12.10 69.40
N MET A 19 8.35 12.58 68.88
CA MET A 19 7.02 12.02 69.17
C MET A 19 6.49 11.23 67.98
N CYS A 20 7.03 11.46 66.79
CA CYS A 20 6.55 10.87 65.55
C CYS A 20 7.70 10.16 64.84
N ASN A 21 7.44 9.00 64.22
CA ASN A 21 8.36 8.37 63.27
C ASN A 21 7.74 8.39 61.87
N CYS A 22 8.58 8.46 60.85
CA CYS A 22 8.16 8.20 59.48
C CYS A 22 8.65 6.82 59.07
N ILE A 23 7.74 5.90 58.74
CA ILE A 23 8.08 4.52 58.35
C ILE A 23 8.87 4.50 57.02
N GLY A 24 8.56 5.43 56.11
CA GLY A 24 9.17 5.50 54.78
C GLY A 24 10.66 5.83 54.83
N CYS A 25 11.05 6.91 55.51
CA CYS A 25 12.46 7.31 55.64
C CYS A 25 13.14 6.81 56.93
N LYS A 26 12.40 6.11 57.81
CA LYS A 26 12.85 5.58 59.10
C LYS A 26 13.43 6.62 60.07
N ALA A 27 13.07 7.90 59.90
CA ALA A 27 13.54 8.99 60.74
C ALA A 27 12.52 9.37 61.84
N PHE A 28 13.04 9.86 62.96
CA PHE A 28 12.25 10.32 64.11
C PHE A 28 12.18 11.85 64.14
N PHE A 29 11.00 12.40 64.40
CA PHE A 29 10.76 13.85 64.33
C PHE A 29 9.94 14.33 65.54
N CYS A 30 10.12 15.59 65.94
CA CYS A 30 9.09 16.26 66.74
C CYS A 30 7.91 16.66 65.83
N ILE A 31 6.73 16.91 66.40
CA ILE A 31 5.48 17.14 65.65
C ILE A 31 5.65 18.21 64.54
N LYS A 32 6.29 19.34 64.86
CA LYS A 32 6.55 20.41 63.88
C LYS A 32 7.31 19.90 62.63
N HIS A 33 8.48 19.29 62.84
CA HIS A 33 9.33 18.79 61.75
C HIS A 33 8.72 17.59 61.01
N PHE A 34 7.85 16.82 61.67
CA PHE A 34 7.09 15.75 61.01
C PHE A 34 6.08 16.32 60.01
N ASN A 35 5.37 17.38 60.39
CA ASN A 35 4.42 18.07 59.50
C ASN A 35 5.14 18.72 58.32
N GLU A 36 6.29 19.36 58.56
CA GLU A 36 7.13 19.93 57.49
C GLU A 36 7.63 18.85 56.53
N HIS A 37 8.10 17.70 57.04
CA HIS A 37 8.50 16.56 56.22
C HIS A 37 7.33 16.04 55.36
N ARG A 38 6.13 15.93 55.93
CA ARG A 38 4.95 15.47 55.19
C ARG A 38 4.52 16.47 54.13
N GLN A 39 4.62 17.77 54.41
CA GLN A 39 4.34 18.83 53.45
C GLN A 39 5.34 18.80 52.29
N GLN A 40 6.64 18.61 52.56
CA GLN A 40 7.67 18.46 51.53
C GLN A 40 7.40 17.26 50.63
N LEU A 41 7.02 16.11 51.20
CA LEU A 41 6.66 14.92 50.41
C LEU A 41 5.43 15.16 49.52
N SER A 42 4.42 15.90 50.01
CA SER A 42 3.26 16.26 49.19
C SER A 42 3.69 17.14 48.02
N MET A 43 4.52 18.16 48.28
CA MET A 43 5.03 19.05 47.24
C MET A 43 5.88 18.30 46.20
N GLN A 44 6.73 17.35 46.63
CA GLN A 44 7.51 16.51 45.73
C GLN A 44 6.63 15.59 44.89
N PHE A 45 5.60 14.98 45.49
CA PHE A 45 4.67 14.13 44.74
C PHE A 45 3.92 14.93 43.66
N ASP A 46 3.44 16.12 44.00
CA ASP A 46 2.76 17.01 43.05
C ASP A 46 3.73 17.48 41.95
N HIS A 47 4.98 17.81 42.30
CA HIS A 47 5.96 18.33 41.34
C HIS A 47 6.56 17.24 40.43
N ASP A 48 6.90 16.08 40.97
CA ASP A 48 7.67 15.06 40.26
C ASP A 48 6.77 14.01 39.62
N VAL A 49 5.68 13.63 40.29
CA VAL A 49 4.82 12.51 39.85
C VAL A 49 3.59 13.04 39.12
N VAL A 50 2.83 13.94 39.73
CA VAL A 50 1.59 14.46 39.13
C VAL A 50 1.90 15.25 37.86
N LYS A 51 2.90 16.14 37.91
CA LYS A 51 3.32 16.89 36.72
C LYS A 51 3.75 15.98 35.56
N ALA A 52 4.59 14.97 35.82
CA ALA A 52 5.05 14.04 34.79
C ALA A 52 3.90 13.19 34.22
N HIS A 53 2.95 12.78 35.07
CA HIS A 53 1.73 12.11 34.64
C HIS A 53 0.90 13.00 33.71
N ASP A 54 0.68 14.25 34.09
CA ASP A 54 -0.15 15.19 33.32
C ASP A 54 0.51 15.57 32.00
N GLU A 55 1.84 15.76 31.98
CA GLU A 55 2.62 15.95 30.75
C GLU A 55 2.51 14.74 29.81
N LEU A 56 2.58 13.52 30.35
CA LEU A 56 2.40 12.30 29.56
C LEU A 56 0.96 12.18 29.03
N LEU A 57 -0.04 12.52 29.83
CA LEU A 57 -1.44 12.51 29.42
C LEU A 57 -1.71 13.53 28.32
N GLU A 58 -1.13 14.72 28.43
CA GLU A 58 -1.19 15.74 27.39
C GLU A 58 -0.52 15.24 26.09
N TYR A 59 0.67 14.65 26.19
CA TYR A 59 1.37 14.07 25.06
C TYR A 59 0.56 12.96 24.36
N ILE A 60 -0.04 12.04 25.13
CA ILE A 60 -0.91 10.98 24.59
C ILE A 60 -2.11 11.59 23.85
N ASN A 61 -2.72 12.64 24.40
CA ASN A 61 -3.85 13.30 23.76
C ASN A 61 -3.44 14.04 22.48
N GLN A 62 -2.28 14.69 22.47
CA GLN A 62 -1.72 15.31 21.26
C GLN A 62 -1.43 14.26 20.16
N MET A 63 -0.84 13.12 20.53
CA MET A 63 -0.57 12.01 19.59
C MET A 63 -1.84 11.43 18.97
N LYS A 64 -2.92 11.30 19.75
CA LYS A 64 -4.24 10.88 19.24
C LYS A 64 -4.79 11.85 18.18
N GLN A 65 -4.53 13.15 18.32
CA GLN A 65 -4.95 14.14 17.33
C GLN A 65 -4.09 14.08 16.06
N LEU A 66 -2.79 13.82 16.18
CA LEU A 66 -1.89 13.66 15.03
C LEU A 66 -2.20 12.39 14.21
N ASN A 67 -2.56 11.29 14.89
CA ASN A 67 -2.96 10.03 14.25
C ASN A 67 -4.30 10.12 13.47
N ASN A 68 -5.04 11.24 13.55
CA ASN A 68 -6.19 11.49 12.68
C ASN A 68 -5.79 12.02 11.29
N SER A 69 -4.52 12.40 11.09
CA SER A 69 -3.98 12.65 9.76
C SER A 69 -3.63 11.30 9.12
N PRO A 70 -3.96 11.05 7.84
CA PRO A 70 -3.57 9.81 7.18
C PRO A 70 -2.05 9.66 7.29
N SER A 71 -1.61 8.64 8.03
CA SER A 71 -0.20 8.35 8.18
C SER A 71 0.43 8.18 6.80
N ASP A 72 1.69 8.58 6.63
CA ASP A 72 2.46 8.44 5.38
C ASP A 72 2.41 7.03 4.77
N LEU A 73 2.17 6.02 5.61
CA LEU A 73 1.94 4.62 5.22
C LEU A 73 0.65 4.42 4.41
N PHE A 74 -0.45 5.07 4.77
CA PHE A 74 -1.71 4.99 4.02
C PHE A 74 -1.57 5.63 2.65
N SER A 75 -0.94 6.82 2.57
CA SER A 75 -0.66 7.44 1.27
C SER A 75 0.26 6.60 0.39
N THR A 76 1.19 5.85 1.00
CA THR A 76 2.04 4.90 0.25
C THR A 76 1.21 3.75 -0.34
N ILE A 77 0.26 3.20 0.42
CA ILE A 77 -0.68 2.18 -0.08
C ILE A 77 -1.54 2.75 -1.21
N ASP A 78 -2.10 3.94 -1.01
CA ASP A 78 -2.97 4.60 -2.00
C ASP A 78 -2.21 4.87 -3.32
N GLN A 79 -0.96 5.35 -3.23
CA GLN A 79 -0.12 5.60 -4.40
C GLN A 79 0.22 4.29 -5.13
N TRP A 80 0.52 3.23 -4.39
CA TRP A 80 0.77 1.91 -4.97
C TRP A 80 -0.48 1.38 -5.70
N GLU A 81 -1.67 1.53 -5.10
CA GLU A 81 -2.94 1.11 -5.71
C GLU A 81 -3.18 1.86 -7.03
N ILE A 82 -3.10 3.20 -7.00
CA ILE A 82 -3.31 4.06 -8.18
C ILE A 82 -2.35 3.66 -9.30
N SER A 83 -1.06 3.51 -8.98
CA SER A 83 -0.02 3.18 -9.95
C SER A 83 -0.24 1.81 -10.57
N THR A 84 -0.65 0.82 -9.76
CA THR A 84 -0.92 -0.54 -10.21
C THR A 84 -2.11 -0.59 -11.17
N ILE A 85 -3.19 0.11 -10.86
CA ILE A 85 -4.36 0.23 -11.74
C ILE A 85 -3.97 0.89 -13.07
N GLU A 86 -3.14 1.94 -13.02
CA GLU A 86 -2.70 2.63 -14.22
C GLU A 86 -1.85 1.72 -15.13
N ILE A 87 -0.92 0.94 -14.55
CA ILE A 87 -0.11 -0.03 -15.29
C ILE A 87 -1.00 -1.08 -15.96
N ALA A 88 -2.00 -1.59 -15.24
CA ALA A 88 -2.94 -2.56 -15.80
C ALA A 88 -3.73 -1.99 -17.00
N LYS A 89 -4.23 -0.75 -16.87
CA LYS A 89 -4.93 -0.05 -17.96
C LYS A 89 -4.04 0.14 -19.18
N ARG A 90 -2.84 0.71 -18.99
CA ARG A 90 -1.88 0.95 -20.08
C ARG A 90 -1.48 -0.35 -20.78
N THR A 91 -1.35 -1.45 -20.04
CA THR A 91 -1.03 -2.76 -20.60
C THR A 91 -2.18 -3.29 -21.46
N ALA A 92 -3.42 -3.16 -20.98
CA ALA A 92 -4.61 -3.53 -21.74
C ALA A 92 -4.76 -2.69 -23.02
N ASP A 93 -4.51 -1.38 -22.95
CA ASP A 93 -4.59 -0.50 -24.12
C ASP A 93 -3.53 -0.86 -25.16
N ARG A 94 -2.29 -1.12 -24.73
CA ARG A 94 -1.25 -1.61 -25.64
C ARG A 94 -1.65 -2.90 -26.34
N ALA A 95 -2.27 -3.84 -25.62
CA ALA A 95 -2.74 -5.09 -26.22
C ALA A 95 -3.86 -4.84 -27.26
N ARG A 96 -4.77 -3.90 -27.00
CA ARG A 96 -5.81 -3.48 -27.97
C ARG A 96 -5.21 -2.84 -29.20
N ASP A 97 -4.20 -1.99 -29.03
CA ASP A 97 -3.50 -1.34 -30.14
C ASP A 97 -2.79 -2.37 -31.02
N GLN A 98 -2.08 -3.32 -30.40
CA GLN A 98 -1.43 -4.42 -31.11
C GLN A 98 -2.43 -5.26 -31.90
N LEU A 99 -3.57 -5.62 -31.28
CA LEU A 99 -4.64 -6.34 -31.96
C LEU A 99 -5.18 -5.54 -33.16
N THR A 100 -5.42 -4.25 -32.98
CA THR A 100 -5.92 -3.35 -34.02
C THR A 100 -4.92 -3.26 -35.19
N GLN A 101 -3.64 -3.16 -34.91
CA GLN A 101 -2.58 -3.16 -35.93
C GLN A 101 -2.54 -4.47 -36.72
N LEU A 102 -2.61 -5.62 -36.04
CA LEU A 102 -2.64 -6.92 -36.73
C LEU A 102 -3.84 -7.03 -37.67
N LEU A 103 -5.04 -6.64 -37.20
CA LEU A 103 -6.26 -6.67 -38.02
C LEU A 103 -6.19 -5.71 -39.21
N ASN A 104 -5.64 -4.51 -39.01
CA ASN A 104 -5.47 -3.55 -40.08
C ASN A 104 -4.47 -4.05 -41.13
N ASN A 105 -3.36 -4.66 -40.71
CA ASN A 105 -2.37 -5.23 -41.61
C ASN A 105 -2.97 -6.38 -42.46
N GLU A 106 -3.79 -7.24 -41.86
CA GLU A 106 -4.51 -8.29 -42.59
C GLU A 106 -5.51 -7.71 -43.59
N LYS A 107 -6.26 -6.69 -43.18
CA LYS A 107 -7.20 -5.98 -44.05
C LYS A 107 -6.48 -5.35 -45.25
N GLU A 108 -5.36 -4.67 -45.02
CA GLU A 108 -4.56 -4.08 -46.10
C GLU A 108 -4.00 -5.13 -47.05
N THR A 109 -3.55 -6.27 -46.52
CA THR A 109 -3.04 -7.39 -47.32
C THR A 109 -4.14 -7.95 -48.21
N LEU A 110 -5.34 -8.15 -47.67
CA LEU A 110 -6.49 -8.63 -48.43
C LEU A 110 -6.97 -7.61 -49.47
N GLN A 111 -6.93 -6.32 -49.13
CA GLN A 111 -7.24 -5.25 -50.08
C GLN A 111 -6.28 -5.27 -51.28
N LYS A 112 -4.96 -5.37 -51.04
CA LYS A 112 -3.96 -5.47 -52.11
C LYS A 112 -4.18 -6.71 -52.99
N GLN A 113 -4.52 -7.86 -52.40
CA GLN A 113 -4.84 -9.07 -53.17
C GLN A 113 -6.10 -8.89 -54.03
N PHE A 114 -7.12 -8.22 -53.49
CA PHE A 114 -8.34 -7.91 -54.22
C PHE A 114 -8.08 -6.93 -55.38
N ASP A 115 -7.29 -5.88 -55.15
CA ASP A 115 -6.94 -4.90 -56.18
C ASP A 115 -6.10 -5.54 -57.29
N SER A 116 -5.13 -6.39 -56.94
CA SER A 116 -4.34 -7.16 -57.90
C SER A 116 -5.21 -8.10 -58.74
N LEU A 117 -6.13 -8.84 -58.11
CA LEU A 117 -7.09 -9.68 -58.81
C LEU A 117 -7.99 -8.86 -59.75
N THR A 118 -8.40 -7.67 -59.32
CA THR A 118 -9.21 -6.76 -60.13
C THR A 118 -8.46 -6.29 -61.38
N GLN A 119 -7.16 -6.00 -61.26
CA GLN A 119 -6.31 -5.65 -62.39
C GLN A 119 -6.13 -6.83 -63.35
N GLU A 120 -5.84 -8.03 -62.84
CA GLU A 120 -5.71 -9.25 -63.66
C GLU A 120 -6.97 -9.49 -64.49
N ILE A 121 -8.16 -9.40 -63.87
CA ILE A 121 -9.45 -9.60 -64.55
C ILE A 121 -9.67 -8.55 -65.65
N ARG A 122 -9.31 -7.27 -65.38
CA ARG A 122 -9.46 -6.19 -66.36
C ARG A 122 -8.51 -6.36 -67.55
N SER A 123 -7.26 -6.75 -67.33
CA SER A 123 -6.29 -6.99 -68.41
C SER A 123 -6.77 -8.10 -69.34
N ARG A 124 -7.13 -9.25 -68.77
CA ARG A 124 -7.64 -10.40 -69.55
C ARG A 124 -8.90 -10.09 -70.33
N ARG A 125 -9.82 -9.30 -69.75
CA ARG A 125 -11.01 -8.83 -70.46
C ARG A 125 -10.67 -7.88 -71.61
N ALA A 126 -9.71 -6.98 -71.43
CA ALA A 126 -9.31 -6.02 -72.45
C ALA A 126 -8.57 -6.69 -73.62
N GLU A 127 -7.79 -7.73 -73.33
CA GLU A 127 -7.10 -8.56 -74.32
C GLU A 127 -8.05 -9.53 -75.06
N ASP A 128 -9.28 -9.72 -74.56
CA ASP A 128 -10.23 -10.78 -74.98
C ASP A 128 -9.62 -12.19 -74.96
N GLU A 129 -8.56 -12.37 -74.17
CA GLU A 129 -7.81 -13.61 -74.00
C GLU A 129 -8.20 -14.26 -72.67
N PHE A 130 -9.25 -15.08 -72.68
CA PHE A 130 -9.58 -15.93 -71.54
C PHE A 130 -10.13 -17.28 -71.98
N ALA A 131 -9.74 -18.33 -71.26
CA ALA A 131 -10.24 -19.69 -71.43
C ALA A 131 -11.01 -20.16 -70.19
N GLU A 132 -11.63 -21.33 -70.27
CA GLU A 132 -12.36 -21.95 -69.16
C GLU A 132 -11.47 -22.18 -67.93
N ASN A 133 -10.16 -22.32 -68.13
CA ASN A 133 -9.21 -22.42 -67.03
C ASN A 133 -9.06 -21.10 -66.26
N ASP A 134 -8.98 -19.97 -66.96
CA ASP A 134 -8.89 -18.64 -66.34
C ASP A 134 -10.16 -18.32 -65.55
N LEU A 135 -11.33 -18.64 -66.12
CA LEU A 135 -12.62 -18.50 -65.42
C LEU A 135 -12.67 -19.34 -64.14
N ARG A 136 -12.15 -20.58 -64.17
CA ARG A 136 -12.05 -21.44 -62.98
C ARG A 136 -11.09 -20.86 -61.95
N GLN A 137 -9.93 -20.37 -62.36
CA GLN A 137 -8.95 -19.76 -61.46
C GLN A 137 -9.49 -18.49 -60.79
N PHE A 138 -10.09 -17.57 -61.56
CA PHE A 138 -10.66 -16.34 -61.00
C PHE A 138 -11.79 -16.65 -60.01
N ARG A 139 -12.69 -17.59 -60.32
CA ARG A 139 -13.73 -18.03 -59.37
C ARG A 139 -13.11 -18.57 -58.07
N ALA A 140 -12.07 -19.39 -58.17
CA ALA A 140 -11.38 -19.92 -56.99
C ALA A 140 -10.73 -18.81 -56.15
N LYS A 141 -10.02 -17.86 -56.78
CA LYS A 141 -9.41 -16.70 -56.10
C LYS A 141 -10.46 -15.82 -55.42
N ILE A 142 -11.58 -15.54 -56.10
CA ILE A 142 -12.71 -14.76 -55.53
C ILE A 142 -13.29 -15.46 -54.30
N ASN A 143 -13.59 -16.76 -54.39
CA ASN A 143 -14.14 -17.52 -53.27
C ASN A 143 -13.19 -17.53 -52.08
N LYS A 144 -11.88 -17.70 -52.31
CA LYS A 144 -10.87 -17.63 -51.26
C LYS A 144 -10.85 -16.27 -50.57
N LEU A 145 -10.80 -15.18 -51.35
CA LEU A 145 -10.83 -13.82 -50.79
C LEU A 145 -12.12 -13.57 -49.98
N GLN A 146 -13.29 -13.99 -50.49
CA GLN A 146 -14.54 -13.88 -49.75
C GLN A 146 -14.50 -14.61 -48.40
N GLN A 147 -13.90 -15.80 -48.34
CA GLN A 147 -13.71 -16.52 -47.08
C GLN A 147 -12.75 -15.77 -46.15
N SER A 148 -11.63 -15.26 -46.65
CA SER A 148 -10.68 -14.48 -45.85
C SER A 148 -11.31 -13.19 -45.30
N PHE A 149 -12.10 -12.46 -46.09
CA PHE A 149 -12.81 -11.27 -45.62
C PHE A 149 -13.85 -11.60 -44.53
N LYS A 150 -14.52 -12.76 -44.61
CA LYS A 150 -15.42 -13.21 -43.54
C LYS A 150 -14.67 -13.51 -42.24
N GLN A 151 -13.44 -14.01 -42.34
CA GLN A 151 -12.59 -14.30 -41.17
C GLN A 151 -12.09 -13.03 -40.48
N LEU A 152 -12.00 -11.87 -41.15
CA LEU A 152 -11.66 -10.60 -40.46
C LEU A 152 -12.68 -10.21 -39.38
N ALA A 153 -13.95 -10.56 -39.55
CA ALA A 153 -14.99 -10.27 -38.55
C ALA A 153 -14.87 -11.17 -37.30
N ARG A 154 -14.21 -12.33 -37.43
CA ARG A 154 -13.93 -13.31 -36.37
C ARG A 154 -12.59 -13.98 -36.67
N PRO A 155 -11.47 -13.33 -36.32
CA PRO A 155 -10.14 -13.83 -36.64
C PRO A 155 -9.91 -15.12 -35.85
N ASN A 156 -9.78 -16.23 -36.56
CA ASN A 156 -9.46 -17.53 -35.95
C ASN A 156 -7.95 -17.75 -35.77
N ASN A 157 -7.14 -16.80 -36.25
CA ASN A 157 -5.69 -16.84 -36.30
C ASN A 157 -5.03 -15.88 -35.30
N ILE A 158 -5.81 -15.05 -34.59
CA ILE A 158 -5.31 -14.15 -33.56
C ILE A 158 -5.86 -14.59 -32.21
N ASN A 159 -4.95 -14.93 -31.29
CA ASN A 159 -5.31 -15.32 -29.92
C ASN A 159 -4.83 -14.25 -28.94
N VAL A 160 -5.73 -13.79 -28.09
CA VAL A 160 -5.38 -12.95 -26.94
C VAL A 160 -5.06 -13.86 -25.77
N ILE A 161 -3.79 -13.88 -25.36
CA ILE A 161 -3.34 -14.63 -24.17
C ILE A 161 -3.34 -13.66 -22.99
N ALA A 162 -4.31 -13.82 -22.09
CA ALA A 162 -4.37 -13.09 -20.83
C ALA A 162 -4.07 -14.05 -19.68
N SER A 163 -2.99 -13.79 -18.93
CA SER A 163 -2.72 -14.51 -17.69
C SER A 163 -3.84 -14.25 -16.68
N GLN A 164 -4.26 -15.28 -15.95
CA GLN A 164 -5.32 -15.14 -14.95
C GLN A 164 -4.83 -14.26 -13.80
N ILE A 165 -5.62 -13.25 -13.42
CA ILE A 165 -5.31 -12.32 -12.32
C ILE A 165 -5.06 -13.07 -11.00
N GLY A 166 -5.69 -14.25 -10.80
CA GLY A 166 -5.50 -15.11 -9.64
C GLY A 166 -4.12 -15.79 -9.54
N GLN A 167 -3.26 -15.71 -10.56
CA GLN A 167 -1.87 -16.18 -10.49
C GLN A 167 -0.90 -15.12 -9.97
N VAL A 168 -1.33 -13.86 -9.85
CA VAL A 168 -0.50 -12.80 -9.30
C VAL A 168 -0.56 -12.88 -7.78
N ASP A 169 0.58 -13.16 -7.15
CA ASP A 169 0.70 -13.12 -5.69
C ASP A 169 0.83 -11.66 -5.22
N TRP A 170 -0.31 -11.01 -5.02
CA TRP A 170 -0.41 -9.61 -4.61
C TRP A 170 0.27 -9.33 -3.27
N ASN A 171 0.33 -10.32 -2.36
CA ASN A 171 0.98 -10.17 -1.06
C ASN A 171 2.51 -10.05 -1.16
N ARG A 172 3.09 -10.36 -2.32
CA ARG A 172 4.51 -10.09 -2.62
C ARG A 172 4.74 -8.70 -3.20
N LEU A 173 3.69 -8.05 -3.71
CA LEU A 173 3.78 -6.73 -4.34
C LEU A 173 3.56 -5.59 -3.35
N ILE A 174 2.73 -5.82 -2.31
CA ILE A 174 2.60 -4.92 -1.16
C ILE A 174 2.26 -5.74 0.10
N SER A 175 2.93 -5.43 1.21
CA SER A 175 2.70 -6.07 2.50
C SER A 175 3.03 -5.10 3.65
N VAL A 176 2.37 -5.31 4.79
CA VAL A 176 2.61 -4.52 6.01
C VAL A 176 3.15 -5.45 7.08
N GLU A 177 4.38 -5.21 7.51
CA GLU A 177 5.05 -5.99 8.54
C GLU A 177 5.28 -5.14 9.79
N LYS A 178 5.01 -5.70 10.97
CA LYS A 178 5.34 -5.05 12.24
C LYS A 178 6.77 -5.42 12.61
N GLN A 179 7.66 -4.43 12.71
CA GLN A 179 8.97 -4.66 13.31
C GLN A 179 8.79 -5.02 14.79
N GLN A 180 9.31 -6.19 15.21
CA GLN A 180 9.30 -6.57 16.61
C GLN A 180 10.30 -5.70 17.38
N GLU A 181 9.81 -4.85 18.27
CA GLU A 181 10.65 -4.14 19.23
C GLU A 181 11.25 -5.15 20.22
N THR A 182 12.56 -5.37 20.14
CA THR A 182 13.31 -5.99 21.24
C THR A 182 13.42 -4.98 22.37
N SER A 183 12.35 -4.82 23.15
CA SER A 183 12.37 -4.03 24.37
C SER A 183 13.09 -4.83 25.46
N LYS A 184 14.37 -4.52 25.69
CA LYS A 184 15.08 -4.88 26.92
C LYS A 184 14.85 -3.74 27.90
N TYR A 185 13.96 -3.98 28.86
CA TYR A 185 13.83 -3.20 30.09
C TYR A 185 15.16 -3.17 30.86
#